data_AF-A0A378QXE9-F1
#
_entry.id   AF-A0A378QXE9-F1
#
_cell.length_a   1.000
_cell.length_b   1.000
_cell.length_c   1.000
_cell.angle_alpha   90.00
_cell.angle_beta   90.00
_cell.angle_gamma   90.00
#
_symmetry.space_group_name_H-M   'P 1'
#
loop_
_entity.id
_entity.type
_entity.pdbx_description
1 polymer ?
#
loop_
_entity_poly.entity_id
_entity_poly.type
_entity_poly.pdbx_seq_one_letter_code
_entity_poly.pdbx_strand_id
1 'polypeptide(L)'
;MDTHGGLVEKSKLSPQQQKMVDEIMKGDKGGEKTEKLTSSILKDSGYKELAGAKYHGGSNKGFDHVIQDADGTVIIIDSKQLANSGATKLGTSNAGVQLSENAIRATLPNLPINSAARKAIEKALDSGKLKTAVIGVDKKTGNVLFTPFTVKPKK
;
A
#
# COMPACT_ATOMS: atom_id res chain seq x y z
N MET A 1 -1.01 -8.71 -12.33
CA MET A 1 -1.63 -7.37 -12.26
C MET A 1 -0.72 -6.41 -13.00
N ASP A 2 -1.25 -5.71 -14.01
CA ASP A 2 -0.53 -4.62 -14.66
C ASP A 2 -0.33 -3.48 -13.64
N THR A 3 0.89 -2.98 -13.51
CA THR A 3 1.24 -1.91 -12.55
C THR A 3 0.82 -0.53 -13.03
N HIS A 4 0.12 -0.42 -14.18
CA HIS A 4 -0.38 0.84 -14.74
C HIS A 4 -1.65 1.40 -14.09
N GLY A 5 -2.21 0.73 -13.08
CA GLY A 5 -3.47 1.14 -12.46
C GLY A 5 -4.65 0.40 -13.06
N GLY A 6 -5.68 0.14 -12.24
CA GLY A 6 -6.85 -0.59 -12.70
C GLY A 6 -7.93 -0.73 -11.65
N LEU A 7 -9.18 -0.75 -12.11
CA LEU A 7 -10.33 -1.12 -11.32
C LEU A 7 -10.56 -2.62 -11.42
N VAL A 8 -10.63 -3.29 -10.27
CA VAL A 8 -11.05 -4.69 -10.17
C VAL A 8 -12.43 -4.71 -9.53
N GLU A 9 -13.42 -5.14 -10.30
CA GLU A 9 -14.77 -5.33 -9.78
C GLU A 9 -14.77 -6.40 -8.68
N LYS A 10 -15.58 -6.20 -7.63
CA LYS A 10 -15.73 -7.19 -6.55
C LYS A 10 -16.03 -8.59 -7.10
N SER A 11 -16.85 -8.69 -8.13
CA SER A 11 -17.24 -9.94 -8.80
C SER A 11 -16.06 -10.73 -9.39
N LYS A 12 -14.94 -10.07 -9.68
CA LYS A 12 -13.73 -10.66 -10.26
C LYS A 12 -12.72 -11.10 -9.21
N LEU A 13 -12.92 -10.76 -7.95
CA LEU A 13 -12.10 -11.22 -6.83
C LEU A 13 -12.43 -12.68 -6.48
N SER A 14 -11.52 -13.36 -5.81
CA SER A 14 -11.78 -14.71 -5.30
C SER A 14 -12.94 -14.70 -4.29
N PRO A 15 -13.69 -15.82 -4.12
CA PRO A 15 -14.79 -15.87 -3.16
C PRO A 15 -14.37 -15.48 -1.72
N GLN A 16 -13.13 -15.76 -1.34
CA GLN A 16 -12.60 -15.36 -0.04
C GLN A 16 -12.37 -13.84 0.04
N GLN A 17 -11.78 -13.24 -1.00
CA GLN A 17 -11.57 -11.79 -1.08
C GLN A 17 -12.90 -11.03 -1.12
N GLN A 18 -13.91 -11.56 -1.81
CA GLN A 18 -15.26 -10.98 -1.82
C GLN A 18 -15.85 -10.88 -0.40
N LYS A 19 -15.67 -11.92 0.42
CA LYS A 19 -16.07 -11.89 1.84
C LYS A 19 -15.29 -10.86 2.65
N MET A 20 -13.99 -10.70 2.39
CA MET A 20 -13.19 -9.65 3.05
C MET A 20 -13.69 -8.25 2.68
N VAL A 21 -14.02 -8.03 1.40
CA VAL A 21 -14.66 -6.78 0.93
C VAL A 21 -15.96 -6.53 1.68
N ASP A 22 -16.84 -7.52 1.81
CA ASP A 22 -18.10 -7.37 2.57
C ASP A 22 -17.86 -6.95 4.02
N GLU A 23 -16.84 -7.50 4.67
CA GLU A 23 -16.46 -7.14 6.03
C GLU A 23 -15.88 -5.72 6.14
N ILE A 24 -15.18 -5.23 5.12
CA ILE A 24 -14.68 -3.85 5.04
C ILE A 24 -15.84 -2.87 4.84
N MET A 25 -16.80 -3.23 3.98
CA MET A 25 -18.00 -2.41 3.72
C MET A 25 -18.83 -2.21 4.99
N LYS A 26 -18.94 -3.23 5.85
CA LYS A 26 -19.58 -3.14 7.17
C LYS A 26 -18.82 -2.26 8.16
N GLY A 27 -17.50 -2.15 8.02
CA GLY A 27 -16.67 -1.28 8.86
C GLY A 27 -15.26 -1.82 9.10
N ASP A 28 -14.30 -0.92 9.04
CA ASP A 28 -12.87 -1.21 9.20
C ASP A 28 -12.12 0.06 9.65
N LYS A 29 -12.45 0.55 10.86
CA LYS A 29 -11.98 1.87 11.33
C LYS A 29 -10.45 1.98 11.42
N GLY A 30 -9.76 0.88 11.73
CA GLY A 30 -8.29 0.84 11.86
C GLY A 30 -7.57 0.46 10.56
N GLY A 31 -8.30 0.05 9.52
CA GLY A 31 -7.74 -0.32 8.22
C GLY A 31 -7.20 -1.75 8.15
N GLU A 32 -7.23 -2.52 9.24
CA GLU A 32 -6.59 -3.83 9.32
C GLU A 32 -7.24 -4.86 8.38
N LYS A 33 -8.55 -4.75 8.11
CA LYS A 33 -9.21 -5.63 7.13
C LYS A 33 -8.80 -5.25 5.70
N THR A 34 -8.68 -3.96 5.42
CA THR A 34 -8.25 -3.44 4.12
C THR A 34 -6.82 -3.90 3.81
N GLU A 35 -5.91 -3.79 4.77
CA GLU A 35 -4.53 -4.30 4.60
C GLU A 35 -4.50 -5.81 4.33
N LYS A 36 -5.29 -6.60 5.07
CA LYS A 36 -5.37 -8.06 4.85
C LYS A 36 -5.90 -8.41 3.46
N LEU A 37 -6.90 -7.69 2.98
CA LEU A 37 -7.40 -7.86 1.61
C LEU A 37 -6.31 -7.55 0.59
N THR A 38 -5.60 -6.43 0.76
CA THR A 38 -4.49 -6.05 -0.11
C THR A 38 -3.41 -7.13 -0.15
N SER A 39 -2.98 -7.64 1.01
CA SER A 39 -2.03 -8.78 1.08
C SER A 39 -2.53 -10.01 0.32
N SER A 40 -3.81 -10.34 0.44
CA SER A 40 -4.40 -11.46 -0.29
C SER A 40 -4.38 -11.24 -1.81
N ILE A 41 -4.69 -10.04 -2.28
CA ILE A 41 -4.68 -9.69 -3.71
C ILE A 41 -3.25 -9.74 -4.27
N LEU A 42 -2.28 -9.19 -3.54
CA LEU A 42 -0.87 -9.20 -3.93
C LEU A 42 -0.35 -10.63 -4.06
N LYS A 43 -0.66 -11.49 -3.08
CA LYS A 43 -0.29 -12.90 -3.09
C LYS A 43 -0.89 -13.64 -4.29
N ASP A 44 -2.19 -13.49 -4.55
CA ASP A 44 -2.85 -14.14 -5.69
C ASP A 44 -2.34 -13.60 -7.04
N SER A 45 -1.82 -12.36 -7.04
CA SER A 45 -1.15 -11.75 -8.19
C SER A 45 0.31 -12.16 -8.37
N GLY A 46 0.84 -13.05 -7.52
CA GLY A 46 2.20 -13.57 -7.58
C GLY A 46 3.26 -12.69 -6.90
N TYR A 47 2.87 -11.61 -6.23
CA TYR A 47 3.80 -10.76 -5.50
C TYR A 47 4.08 -11.31 -4.10
N LYS A 48 5.33 -11.10 -3.65
CA LYS A 48 5.75 -11.40 -2.29
C LYS A 48 6.03 -10.11 -1.55
N GLU A 49 5.38 -9.95 -0.40
CA GLU A 49 5.65 -8.83 0.50
C GLU A 49 6.98 -9.00 1.22
N LEU A 50 7.73 -7.90 1.30
CA LEU A 50 8.99 -7.82 2.01
C LEU A 50 8.75 -7.66 3.51
N ALA A 51 9.39 -8.52 4.30
CA ALA A 51 9.24 -8.50 5.75
C ALA A 51 9.83 -7.22 6.38
N GLY A 52 9.22 -6.79 7.49
CA GLY A 52 9.67 -5.67 8.33
C GLY A 52 9.44 -4.29 7.71
N ALA A 53 8.31 -4.11 7.01
CA ALA A 53 7.80 -2.84 6.50
C ALA A 53 7.15 -1.95 7.58
N LYS A 54 6.86 -2.52 8.76
CA LYS A 54 6.26 -1.83 9.93
C LYS A 54 7.18 -1.87 11.14
N TYR A 55 6.94 -0.99 12.10
CA TYR A 55 7.74 -0.88 13.34
C TYR A 55 6.84 -0.79 14.60
N HIS A 56 7.45 -0.85 15.79
CA HIS A 56 6.76 -0.94 17.10
C HIS A 56 5.71 -2.07 17.19
N GLY A 57 6.10 -3.31 16.89
CA GLY A 57 5.22 -4.47 17.08
C GLY A 57 4.08 -4.60 16.06
N GLY A 58 4.12 -3.86 14.95
CA GLY A 58 3.16 -3.99 13.85
C GLY A 58 1.89 -3.15 14.00
N SER A 59 1.81 -2.29 15.02
CA SER A 59 0.67 -1.39 15.24
C SER A 59 0.75 -0.17 14.32
N ASN A 60 -0.04 -0.14 13.23
CA ASN A 60 -0.36 1.00 12.34
C ASN A 60 0.75 2.02 12.00
N LYS A 61 2.03 1.64 12.11
CA LYS A 61 3.18 2.52 11.94
C LYS A 61 4.18 1.90 10.98
N GLY A 62 4.51 2.65 9.94
CA GLY A 62 5.36 2.22 8.83
C GLY A 62 4.60 2.20 7.53
N PHE A 63 4.98 1.30 6.63
CA PHE A 63 4.32 1.10 5.34
C PHE A 63 3.39 -0.09 5.43
N ASP A 64 2.19 0.01 4.85
CA ASP A 64 1.21 -1.09 4.87
C ASP A 64 1.78 -2.31 4.16
N HIS A 65 2.28 -2.10 2.93
CA HIS A 65 2.91 -3.14 2.14
C HIS A 65 4.14 -2.61 1.41
N VAL A 66 5.14 -3.48 1.27
CA VAL A 66 6.31 -3.24 0.43
C VAL A 66 6.53 -4.49 -0.39
N ILE A 67 6.52 -4.36 -1.72
CA ILE A 67 6.79 -5.45 -2.65
C ILE A 67 7.99 -5.11 -3.53
N GLN A 68 8.60 -6.13 -4.12
CA GLN A 68 9.66 -5.96 -5.11
C GLN A 68 9.33 -6.79 -6.35
N ASP A 69 9.46 -6.15 -7.50
CA ASP A 69 9.33 -6.79 -8.81
C ASP A 69 10.66 -7.44 -9.23
N ALA A 70 10.61 -8.34 -10.21
CA ALA A 70 11.76 -9.11 -10.68
C ALA A 70 12.89 -8.24 -11.23
N ASP A 71 12.57 -7.06 -11.77
CA ASP A 71 13.54 -6.09 -12.29
C ASP A 71 14.23 -5.24 -11.19
N GLY A 72 13.87 -5.50 -9.92
CA GLY A 72 14.37 -4.79 -8.74
C GLY A 72 13.59 -3.53 -8.36
N THR A 73 12.54 -3.17 -9.11
CA THR A 73 11.60 -2.09 -8.74
C THR A 73 10.96 -2.40 -7.40
N VAL A 74 10.97 -1.44 -6.49
CA VAL A 74 10.32 -1.56 -5.18
C VAL A 74 9.09 -0.67 -5.17
N ILE A 75 7.96 -1.22 -4.70
CA ILE A 75 6.69 -0.50 -4.62
C ILE A 75 6.25 -0.46 -3.17
N ILE A 76 6.08 0.76 -2.65
CA ILE A 76 5.43 1.00 -1.36
C ILE A 76 3.94 1.23 -1.61
N ILE A 77 3.09 0.45 -0.95
CA ILE A 77 1.65 0.50 -1.14
C ILE A 77 0.99 0.92 0.17
N ASP A 78 0.08 1.88 0.07
CA ASP A 78 -0.80 2.33 1.15
C ASP A 78 -2.21 1.81 0.89
N SER A 79 -2.78 1.11 1.87
CA SER A 79 -4.09 0.48 1.78
C SER A 79 -5.15 1.43 2.32
N LYS A 80 -6.14 1.79 1.51
CA LYS A 80 -7.13 2.80 1.85
C LYS A 80 -8.56 2.32 1.62
N GLN A 81 -9.46 2.84 2.44
CA GLN A 81 -10.87 2.88 2.09
C GLN A 81 -11.14 4.16 1.31
N LEU A 82 -11.94 4.04 0.26
CA LEU A 82 -12.41 5.17 -0.51
C LEU A 82 -13.73 5.67 0.09
N ALA A 83 -13.89 6.99 0.13
CA ALA A 83 -15.16 7.63 0.41
C ALA A 83 -16.15 7.33 -0.71
N ASN A 84 -17.44 7.61 -0.49
CA ASN A 84 -18.49 7.43 -1.49
C ASN A 84 -18.25 8.22 -2.79
N SER A 85 -17.39 9.24 -2.76
CA SER A 85 -16.95 10.01 -3.93
C SER A 85 -15.80 9.35 -4.71
N GLY A 86 -15.33 8.19 -4.29
CA GLY A 86 -14.11 7.54 -4.80
C GLY A 86 -12.81 8.17 -4.28
N ALA A 87 -12.89 9.24 -3.48
CA ALA A 87 -11.72 9.93 -2.96
C ALA A 87 -11.13 9.23 -1.72
N THR A 88 -9.82 9.36 -1.53
CA THR A 88 -9.15 9.05 -0.27
C THR A 88 -8.22 10.18 0.13
N LYS A 89 -7.74 10.15 1.37
CA LYS A 89 -6.79 11.14 1.91
C LYS A 89 -5.53 10.42 2.35
N LEU A 90 -4.40 10.93 1.91
CA LEU A 90 -3.10 10.57 2.44
C LEU A 90 -2.84 11.35 3.72
N GLY A 91 -2.17 10.71 4.68
CA GLY A 91 -1.73 11.39 5.89
C GLY A 91 -0.71 12.49 5.57
N THR A 92 -0.59 13.47 6.46
CA THR A 92 0.41 14.54 6.38
C THR A 92 1.18 14.61 7.68
N SER A 93 2.49 14.80 7.59
CA SER A 93 3.39 14.99 8.73
C SER A 93 4.35 16.15 8.48
N ASN A 94 5.18 16.48 9.47
CA ASN A 94 6.27 17.45 9.30
C ASN A 94 7.26 17.04 8.19
N ALA A 95 7.39 15.74 7.91
CA ALA A 95 8.23 15.24 6.83
C ALA A 95 7.54 15.29 5.45
N GLY A 96 6.26 15.68 5.39
CA GLY A 96 5.47 15.79 4.17
C GLY A 96 4.27 14.85 4.12
N VAL A 97 3.68 14.75 2.93
CA VAL A 97 2.54 13.86 2.65
C VAL A 97 3.01 12.40 2.65
N GLN A 98 2.19 11.48 3.16
CA GLN A 98 2.42 10.04 3.07
C GLN A 98 2.75 9.64 1.63
N LEU A 99 3.65 8.66 1.45
CA LEU A 99 4.19 8.22 0.16
C LEU A 99 5.07 9.25 -0.60
N SER A 100 5.26 10.47 -0.07
CA SER A 100 6.31 11.35 -0.60
C SER A 100 7.70 10.83 -0.23
N GLU A 101 8.70 11.12 -1.05
CA GLU A 101 10.08 10.69 -0.79
C GLU A 101 10.58 11.16 0.59
N ASN A 102 10.29 12.40 0.97
CA ASN A 102 10.68 12.94 2.28
C ASN A 102 10.02 12.17 3.43
N ALA A 103 8.72 11.86 3.34
CA ALA A 103 8.03 11.06 4.35
C ALA A 103 8.57 9.61 4.40
N ILE A 104 8.92 9.03 3.25
CA ILE A 104 9.52 7.69 3.17
C ILE A 104 10.89 7.69 3.84
N ARG A 105 11.76 8.65 3.50
CA ARG A 105 13.10 8.82 4.09
C ARG A 105 13.02 9.06 5.61
N ALA A 106 12.03 9.81 6.09
CA ALA A 106 11.82 10.00 7.52
C ALA A 106 11.29 8.74 8.23
N THR A 107 10.61 7.84 7.51
CA THR A 107 10.08 6.59 8.07
C THR A 107 11.15 5.50 8.18
N LEU A 108 12.07 5.44 7.20
CA LEU A 108 13.10 4.39 7.10
C LEU A 108 13.91 4.12 8.39
N PRO A 109 14.40 5.15 9.12
CA PRO A 109 15.18 4.93 10.34
C PRO A 109 14.44 4.15 11.42
N ASN A 110 13.11 4.22 11.43
CA ASN A 110 12.26 3.54 12.41
C ASN A 110 12.01 2.06 12.06
N LEU A 111 12.21 1.67 10.80
CA LEU A 111 12.08 0.26 10.41
C LEU A 111 13.20 -0.59 11.01
N PRO A 112 12.96 -1.88 11.30
CA PRO A 112 13.99 -2.77 11.81
C PRO A 112 15.23 -2.73 10.92
N ILE A 113 16.39 -2.45 11.50
CA ILE A 113 17.64 -2.13 10.79
C ILE A 113 18.03 -3.18 9.74
N ASN A 114 17.69 -4.45 9.99
CA ASN A 114 18.04 -5.56 9.11
C ASN A 114 16.87 -6.08 8.28
N SER A 115 15.72 -5.40 8.24
CA SER A 115 14.55 -5.87 7.49
C SER A 115 14.77 -5.87 5.99
N ALA A 116 14.15 -6.85 5.32
CA ALA A 116 14.19 -6.95 3.86
C ALA A 116 13.56 -5.70 3.21
N ALA A 117 12.45 -5.21 3.77
CA ALA A 117 11.77 -4.01 3.28
C ALA A 117 12.67 -2.77 3.34
N ARG A 118 13.32 -2.52 4.49
CA ARG A 118 14.20 -1.35 4.66
C ARG A 118 15.33 -1.34 3.64
N LYS A 119 16.08 -2.46 3.54
CA LYS A 119 17.20 -2.60 2.60
C LYS A 119 16.77 -2.43 1.14
N ALA A 120 15.61 -2.99 0.78
CA ALA A 120 15.09 -2.86 -0.57
C ALA A 120 14.71 -1.41 -0.90
N ILE A 121 14.04 -0.70 0.02
CA ILE A 121 13.66 0.69 -0.17
C ILE A 121 14.89 1.59 -0.27
N GLU A 122 15.89 1.42 0.60
CA GLU A 122 17.15 2.18 0.55
C GLU A 122 17.82 2.02 -0.83
N LYS A 123 17.99 0.78 -1.30
CA LYS A 123 18.55 0.51 -2.64
C LYS A 123 17.70 1.09 -3.77
N ALA A 124 16.38 1.04 -3.65
CA ALA A 124 15.47 1.56 -4.66
C ALA A 124 15.47 3.10 -4.73
N LEU A 125 15.64 3.78 -3.60
CA LEU A 125 15.85 5.23 -3.55
C LEU A 125 17.15 5.61 -4.27
N ASP A 126 18.25 4.92 -3.97
CA ASP A 126 19.57 5.22 -4.55
C ASP A 126 19.62 4.96 -6.07
N SER A 127 18.88 3.96 -6.54
CA SER A 127 18.82 3.58 -7.96
C SER A 127 17.68 4.23 -8.75
N GLY A 128 16.84 5.06 -8.12
CA GLY A 128 15.68 5.67 -8.77
C GLY A 128 14.58 4.68 -9.16
N LYS A 129 14.54 3.50 -8.52
CA LYS A 129 13.59 2.41 -8.78
C LYS A 129 12.48 2.29 -7.75
N LEU A 130 12.33 3.30 -6.87
CA LEU A 130 11.23 3.33 -5.92
C LEU A 130 9.96 3.89 -6.58
N LYS A 131 8.87 3.14 -6.50
CA LYS A 131 7.52 3.58 -6.87
C LYS A 131 6.61 3.56 -5.66
N THR A 132 5.50 4.29 -5.73
CA THR A 132 4.44 4.22 -4.72
C THR A 132 3.10 3.99 -5.37
N ALA A 133 2.17 3.39 -4.61
CA ALA A 133 0.82 3.12 -5.07
C ALA A 133 -0.17 3.19 -3.91
N VAL A 134 -1.43 3.37 -4.25
CA VAL A 134 -2.55 3.20 -3.33
C VAL A 134 -3.42 2.05 -3.82
N ILE A 135 -3.81 1.16 -2.91
CA ILE A 135 -4.88 0.21 -3.14
C ILE A 135 -6.10 0.65 -2.34
N GLY A 136 -7.16 1.01 -3.05
CA GLY A 136 -8.38 1.58 -2.51
C GLY A 136 -9.56 0.62 -2.59
N VAL A 137 -10.27 0.39 -1.48
CA VAL A 137 -11.56 -0.32 -1.49
C VAL A 137 -12.70 0.71 -1.49
N ASP A 138 -13.51 0.72 -2.53
CA ASP A 138 -14.74 1.49 -2.57
C ASP A 138 -15.80 0.83 -1.68
N LYS A 139 -16.17 1.49 -0.58
CA LYS A 139 -17.11 0.95 0.41
C LYS A 139 -18.56 0.91 -0.09
N LYS A 140 -18.89 1.61 -1.17
CA LYS A 140 -20.22 1.61 -1.77
C LYS A 140 -20.37 0.46 -2.75
N THR A 141 -19.37 0.24 -3.60
CA THR A 141 -19.44 -0.76 -4.68
C THR A 141 -18.74 -2.07 -4.34
N GLY A 142 -17.81 -2.06 -3.39
CA GLY A 142 -16.91 -3.17 -3.08
C GLY A 142 -15.75 -3.32 -4.07
N ASN A 143 -15.65 -2.45 -5.07
CA ASN A 143 -14.58 -2.53 -6.06
C ASN A 143 -13.23 -2.13 -5.47
N VAL A 144 -12.17 -2.71 -6.01
CA VAL A 144 -10.79 -2.43 -5.61
C VAL A 144 -10.10 -1.64 -6.71
N LEU A 145 -9.55 -0.49 -6.37
CA LEU A 145 -8.77 0.35 -7.25
C LEU A 145 -7.28 0.21 -6.92
N PHE A 146 -6.48 -0.25 -7.88
CA PHE A 146 -5.03 -0.10 -7.83
C PHE A 146 -4.65 1.18 -8.57
N THR A 147 -3.90 2.08 -7.95
CA THR A 147 -3.44 3.29 -8.64
C THR A 147 -1.98 3.60 -8.30
N PRO A 148 -1.09 3.68 -9.30
CA PRO A 148 0.21 4.30 -9.12
C PRO A 148 0.03 5.70 -8.57
N PHE A 149 0.82 6.03 -7.57
CA PHE A 149 0.75 7.32 -6.93
C PHE A 149 2.10 8.01 -7.03
N THR A 150 2.11 9.31 -7.21
CA THR A 150 3.33 10.10 -7.16
C THR A 150 3.00 11.42 -6.52
N VAL A 151 3.49 11.63 -5.30
CA VAL A 151 3.46 12.97 -4.69
C VAL A 151 4.51 13.81 -5.39
N LYS A 152 4.07 14.75 -6.22
CA LYS A 152 4.99 15.78 -6.74
C LYS A 152 5.43 16.68 -5.59
N PRO A 153 6.74 17.03 -5.49
CA PRO A 153 7.18 18.07 -4.58
C PRO A 153 6.36 19.34 -4.83
N LYS A 154 5.97 20.07 -3.77
CA LYS A 154 5.51 21.44 -3.97
C LYS A 154 6.67 22.23 -4.59
N LYS A 155 6.40 22.88 -5.73
CA LYS A 155 7.29 23.91 -6.28
C LYS A 155 7.36 25.08 -5.32
#